data_AF-A0A497ETL0-F1
#
_entry.id   AF-A0A497ETL0-F1
#
_cell.length_a   1.000
_cell.length_b   1.000
_cell.length_c   1.000
_cell.angle_alpha   90.00
_cell.angle_beta   90.00
_cell.angle_gamma   90.00
#
_symmetry.space_group_name_H-M   'P 1'
#
loop_
_entity.id
_entity.type
_entity.pdbx_description
1 polymer ?
#
loop_
_entity_poly.entity_id
_entity_poly.type
_entity_poly.pdbx_seq_one_letter_code
_entity_poly.pdbx_strand_id
1 'polypeptide(L)'
;MVKLIAVIADWEKGSEYLVEASKAVCEKLGVELEIRKEDWDFLIQYGEKDEFGGVDIPQLFIQTASGEVRHVMTRTPLTSDGKPDIEAAKRKIIEVLEGLKS
;
A
#
# COMPACT_ATOMS: atom_id res chain seq x y z
N MET A 1 10.50 10.27 9.76
CA MET A 1 9.74 9.12 10.30
C MET A 1 9.29 8.28 9.12
N VAL A 2 9.24 6.95 9.25
CA VAL A 2 8.68 6.09 8.18
C VAL A 2 7.17 6.01 8.38
N LYS A 3 6.38 6.06 7.29
CA LYS A 3 4.93 5.88 7.33
C LYS A 3 4.41 5.09 6.13
N LEU A 4 3.27 4.43 6.30
CA LEU A 4 2.48 3.85 5.21
C LEU A 4 1.50 4.89 4.68
N ILE A 5 1.31 4.93 3.36
CA ILE A 5 0.30 5.76 2.71
C ILE A 5 -0.55 4.85 1.85
N ALA A 6 -1.83 4.70 2.17
CA ALA A 6 -2.80 3.94 1.39
C ALA A 6 -3.68 4.92 0.61
N VAL A 7 -3.60 4.89 -0.72
CA VAL A 7 -4.53 5.62 -1.58
C VAL A 7 -5.65 4.67 -1.98
N ILE A 8 -6.89 5.02 -1.61
CA ILE A 8 -8.04 4.13 -1.68
C ILE A 8 -9.26 4.80 -2.30
N ALA A 9 -10.22 3.99 -2.74
CA ALA A 9 -11.55 4.42 -3.13
C ALA A 9 -12.60 3.63 -2.34
N ASP A 10 -13.63 4.31 -1.84
CA ASP A 10 -14.72 3.66 -1.08
C ASP A 10 -15.54 2.69 -1.95
N TRP A 11 -15.58 2.90 -3.27
CA TRP A 11 -16.27 2.02 -4.22
C TRP A 11 -15.46 0.80 -4.62
N GLU A 12 -14.16 0.76 -4.32
CA GLU A 12 -13.27 -0.33 -4.68
C GLU A 12 -13.08 -1.29 -3.51
N LYS A 13 -13.57 -2.53 -3.65
CA LYS A 13 -13.53 -3.53 -2.58
C LYS A 13 -12.09 -3.89 -2.18
N GLY A 14 -11.14 -3.80 -3.11
CA GLY A 14 -9.72 -3.96 -2.84
C GLY A 14 -9.19 -3.04 -1.73
N SER A 15 -9.79 -1.85 -1.57
CA SER A 15 -9.41 -0.86 -0.58
C SER A 15 -9.54 -1.38 0.85
N GLU A 16 -10.60 -2.13 1.14
CA GLU A 16 -10.85 -2.67 2.48
C GLU A 16 -9.72 -3.62 2.90
N TYR A 17 -9.33 -4.53 2.00
CA TYR A 17 -8.27 -5.50 2.25
C TYR A 17 -6.90 -4.85 2.41
N LEU A 18 -6.61 -3.83 1.59
CA LEU A 18 -5.36 -3.09 1.66
C LEU A 18 -5.23 -2.31 2.97
N VAL A 19 -6.32 -1.66 3.40
CA VAL A 19 -6.38 -0.92 4.67
C VAL A 19 -6.27 -1.87 5.85
N GLU A 20 -6.95 -3.02 5.82
CA GLU A 20 -6.87 -4.03 6.88
C GLU A 20 -5.43 -4.52 7.07
N ALA A 21 -4.75 -4.92 5.98
CA ALA A 21 -3.37 -5.35 6.03
C ALA A 21 -2.44 -4.25 6.55
N SER A 22 -2.62 -3.01 6.07
CA SER A 22 -1.78 -1.87 6.43
C SER A 22 -1.93 -1.49 7.90
N LYS A 23 -3.17 -1.42 8.41
CA LYS A 23 -3.46 -1.13 9.82
C LYS A 23 -2.79 -2.14 10.75
N ALA A 24 -2.94 -3.43 10.45
CA ALA A 24 -2.35 -4.49 11.26
C ALA A 24 -0.81 -4.40 11.34
N VAL A 25 -0.14 -4.05 10.24
CA VAL A 25 1.32 -3.87 10.23
C VAL A 25 1.72 -2.61 11.00
N CYS A 26 1.01 -1.50 10.80
CA CYS A 26 1.23 -0.25 11.52
C CYS A 26 1.10 -0.42 13.04
N GLU A 27 0.05 -1.10 13.51
CA GLU A 27 -0.15 -1.41 14.93
C GLU A 27 0.98 -2.29 15.49
N LYS A 28 1.40 -3.30 14.72
CA LYS A 28 2.47 -4.22 15.14
C LYS A 28 3.83 -3.54 15.24
N LEU A 29 4.15 -2.63 14.32
CA LEU A 29 5.48 -2.03 14.18
C LEU A 29 5.58 -0.59 14.72
N GLY A 30 4.47 0.00 15.16
CA GLY A 30 4.43 1.40 15.62
C GLY A 30 4.70 2.41 14.50
N VAL A 31 4.24 2.10 13.29
CA VAL A 31 4.42 2.95 12.09
C VAL A 31 3.11 3.69 11.81
N GLU A 32 3.17 4.94 11.36
CA GLU A 32 1.98 5.72 11.01
C GLU A 32 1.32 5.18 9.73
N LEU A 33 -0.01 5.19 9.69
CA LEU A 33 -0.81 4.94 8.48
C LEU A 33 -1.56 6.21 8.08
N GLU A 34 -1.27 6.71 6.89
CA GLU A 34 -2.01 7.77 6.23
C GLU A 34 -2.96 7.16 5.20
N ILE A 35 -4.25 7.51 5.27
CA ILE A 35 -5.25 7.07 4.29
C ILE A 35 -5.66 8.27 3.46
N ARG A 36 -5.51 8.16 2.13
CA ARG A 36 -5.91 9.18 1.17
C ARG A 36 -7.03 8.62 0.30
N LYS A 37 -8.16 9.32 0.26
CA LYS A 37 -9.30 8.90 -0.57
C LYS A 37 -9.22 9.58 -1.93
N GLU A 38 -9.21 8.77 -2.99
CA GLU A 38 -9.27 9.22 -4.39
C GLU A 38 -8.25 10.34 -4.71
N ASP A 39 -7.06 10.27 -4.10
CA ASP A 39 -5.95 11.20 -4.36
C ASP A 39 -5.26 10.81 -5.67
N TRP A 40 -5.91 11.16 -6.77
CA TRP A 40 -5.44 10.87 -8.12
C TRP A 40 -4.13 11.61 -8.44
N ASP A 41 -3.91 12.80 -7.89
CA ASP A 41 -2.68 13.56 -8.09
C ASP A 41 -1.48 12.79 -7.50
N PHE A 42 -1.63 12.24 -6.29
CA PHE A 42 -0.61 11.41 -5.68
C PHE A 42 -0.35 10.13 -6.48
N LEU A 43 -1.40 9.49 -6.98
CA LEU A 43 -1.32 8.31 -7.85
C LEU A 43 -0.59 8.61 -9.18
N ILE A 44 -0.88 9.75 -9.80
CA ILE A 44 -0.19 10.17 -11.03
C ILE A 44 1.29 10.45 -10.77
N GLN A 45 1.61 11.00 -9.60
CA GLN A 45 2.97 11.40 -9.23
C GLN A 45 3.84 10.22 -8.77
N TYR A 46 3.29 9.32 -7.95
CA TYR A 46 4.04 8.27 -7.25
C TYR A 46 3.54 6.85 -7.52
N GLY A 47 2.34 6.70 -8.08
CA GLY A 47 1.71 5.42 -8.37
C GLY A 47 2.42 4.63 -9.45
N GLU A 48 2.28 3.31 -9.34
CA GLU A 48 2.63 2.40 -10.41
C GLU A 48 1.68 2.64 -11.60
N LYS A 49 2.27 2.82 -12.78
CA LYS A 49 1.56 3.04 -14.04
C LYS A 49 1.60 1.77 -14.88
N ASP A 50 0.49 1.48 -15.53
CA ASP A 50 0.46 0.43 -16.54
C ASP A 50 1.23 0.83 -17.81
N GLU A 51 1.27 -0.07 -18.79
CA GLU A 51 1.96 0.13 -20.08
C GLU A 51 1.39 1.28 -20.93
N PHE A 52 0.18 1.74 -20.60
CA PHE A 52 -0.52 2.85 -21.27
C PHE A 52 -0.48 4.15 -20.45
N GLY A 53 0.15 4.15 -19.27
CA GLY A 53 0.22 5.30 -18.38
C GLY A 53 -0.99 5.46 -17.46
N GLY A 54 -1.91 4.48 -17.44
CA GLY A 54 -3.04 4.42 -16.51
C GLY A 54 -2.58 4.15 -15.08
N VAL A 55 -3.29 4.71 -14.11
CA VAL A 55 -3.06 4.45 -12.69
C VAL A 55 -4.30 3.85 -12.07
N ASP A 56 -4.13 2.71 -11.40
CA ASP A 56 -5.18 2.04 -10.67
C ASP A 56 -5.27 2.51 -9.22
N ILE A 57 -6.44 2.31 -8.61
CA ILE A 57 -6.69 2.44 -7.18
C ILE A 57 -7.29 1.10 -6.70
N PRO A 58 -6.92 0.59 -5.51
CA PRO A 58 -6.09 1.19 -4.48
C PRO A 58 -4.59 0.95 -4.69
N GLN A 59 -3.73 1.79 -4.11
CA GLN A 59 -2.29 1.53 -4.05
C GLN A 59 -1.73 1.83 -2.66
N LEU A 60 -0.73 1.06 -2.25
CA LEU A 60 -0.02 1.24 -1.00
C LEU A 60 1.41 1.70 -1.26
N PHE A 61 1.85 2.66 -0.45
CA PHE A 61 3.16 3.26 -0.50
C PHE A 61 3.81 3.29 0.88
N ILE A 62 5.13 3.39 0.89
CA ILE A 62 5.92 3.74 2.06
C ILE A 62 6.57 5.09 1.80
N GLN A 63 6.44 6.03 2.74
CA GLN A 63 7.30 7.19 2.80
C GLN A 63 8.42 6.93 3.81
N THR A 64 9.66 7.01 3.36
CA THR A 64 10.85 6.80 4.18
C THR A 64 11.13 8.03 5.06
N ALA A 65 12.08 7.90 5.99
CA ALA A 65 12.46 9.03 6.84
C ALA A 65 13.10 10.21 6.08
N SER A 66 13.63 9.98 4.87
CA SER A 66 14.15 11.03 3.98
C SER A 66 13.07 11.72 3.14
N GLY A 67 11.82 11.25 3.21
CA GLY A 67 10.70 11.76 2.44
C GLY A 67 10.48 11.06 1.09
N GLU A 68 11.34 10.09 0.73
CA GLU A 68 11.18 9.28 -0.48
C GLU A 68 9.90 8.44 -0.40
N VAL A 69 9.09 8.46 -1.46
CA VAL A 69 7.88 7.64 -1.58
C VAL A 69 8.18 6.46 -2.47
N ARG A 70 7.90 5.24 -1.98
CA ARG A 70 8.05 3.99 -2.74
C ARG A 70 6.73 3.27 -2.83
N HIS A 71 6.39 2.81 -4.03
CA HIS A 71 5.27 1.90 -4.24
C HIS A 71 5.55 0.53 -3.61
N VAL A 72 4.52 -0.05 -3.01
CA VAL A 72 4.57 -1.38 -2.37
C VAL A 72 3.70 -2.37 -3.15
N MET A 73 2.44 -2.01 -3.38
CA MET A 73 1.49 -2.86 -4.11
C MET A 73 0.26 -2.10 -4.61
N THR A 74 -0.27 -2.55 -5.75
CA THR A 74 -1.50 -2.04 -6.39
C THR A 74 -2.74 -2.88 -6.05
N ARG A 75 -2.56 -4.05 -5.45
CA ARG A 75 -3.64 -4.87 -4.90
C ARG A 75 -3.09 -5.85 -3.88
N THR A 76 -3.94 -6.30 -2.95
CA THR A 76 -3.57 -7.42 -2.07
C THR A 76 -3.29 -8.67 -2.92
N PRO A 77 -2.26 -9.47 -2.59
CA PRO A 77 -2.04 -10.76 -3.24
C PRO A 77 -3.27 -11.65 -3.13
N LEU A 78 -3.36 -12.66 -4.00
CA LEU A 78 -4.43 -13.64 -3.97
C LEU A 78 -3.91 -14.99 -3.44
N THR A 79 -4.78 -15.72 -2.75
CA THR A 79 -4.57 -17.13 -2.41
C THR A 79 -4.67 -18.01 -3.66
N SER A 80 -4.32 -19.29 -3.53
CA SER A 80 -4.50 -20.30 -4.59
C SER A 80 -5.93 -20.37 -5.13
N ASP A 81 -6.91 -20.04 -4.29
CA ASP A 81 -8.33 -20.10 -4.61
C ASP A 81 -8.87 -18.75 -5.14
N GLY A 82 -7.97 -17.79 -5.41
CA GLY A 82 -8.31 -16.47 -5.96
C GLY A 82 -8.93 -15.49 -4.95
N LYS A 83 -8.82 -15.76 -3.64
CA LYS A 83 -9.31 -14.84 -2.59
C LYS A 83 -8.20 -13.87 -2.16
N PRO A 84 -8.52 -12.66 -1.68
CA PRO A 84 -7.52 -11.76 -1.09
C PRO A 84 -6.74 -12.44 0.05
N ASP A 85 -5.41 -12.41 -0.04
CA ASP A 85 -4.48 -12.93 0.95
C ASP A 85 -3.90 -11.78 1.77
N ILE A 86 -4.61 -11.45 2.85
CA ILE A 86 -4.24 -10.41 3.81
C ILE A 86 -2.89 -10.72 4.47
N GLU A 87 -2.59 -11.98 4.75
CA GLU A 87 -1.34 -12.37 5.41
C GLU A 87 -0.14 -12.21 4.46
N ALA A 88 -0.29 -12.55 3.19
CA ALA A 88 0.71 -12.27 2.18
C ALA A 88 0.93 -10.76 2.00
N ALA A 89 -0.15 -9.96 2.02
CA ALA A 89 -0.03 -8.49 1.98
C ALA A 89 0.78 -7.98 3.18
N LYS A 90 0.45 -8.40 4.41
CA LYS A 90 1.19 -8.03 5.62
C LYS A 90 2.67 -8.40 5.52
N ARG A 91 3.00 -9.62 5.09
CA ARG A 91 4.40 -10.07 4.90
C ARG A 91 5.15 -9.16 3.93
N LYS A 92 4.56 -8.88 2.76
CA LYS A 92 5.17 -7.99 1.76
C LYS A 92 5.44 -6.59 2.32
N ILE A 93 4.51 -6.02 3.08
CA ILE A 93 4.71 -4.70 3.71
C ILE A 93 5.87 -4.74 4.71
N ILE A 94 5.92 -5.77 5.56
CA ILE A 94 6.97 -5.95 6.56
C ILE A 94 8.34 -6.10 5.89
N GLU A 95 8.44 -6.96 4.87
CA GLU A 95 9.69 -7.18 4.11
C GLU A 95 10.23 -5.87 3.53
N VAL A 96 9.38 -5.04 2.94
CA VAL A 96 9.82 -3.73 2.41
C VAL A 96 10.25 -2.80 3.54
N LEU A 97 9.50 -2.73 4.64
CA LEU A 97 9.85 -1.90 5.81
C LEU A 97 11.17 -2.32 6.47
N GLU A 98 11.45 -3.63 6.55
CA GLU A 98 12.69 -4.17 7.09
C GLU A 98 13.87 -3.91 6.14
N GLY A 99 13.66 -4.08 4.82
CA GLY A 99 14.65 -3.75 3.80
C GLY A 99 15.10 -2.28 3.87
N LEU A 100 14.22 -1.37 4.28
CA LEU A 100 14.53 0.06 4.45
C LEU A 100 15.35 0.41 5.70
N LYS A 101 15.51 -0.52 6.65
CA LYS A 101 16.31 -0.34 7.87
C LYS A 101 17.77 -0.82 7.72
N SER A 102 18.08 -1.44 6.58
CA SER A 102 19.40 -2.01 6.24
C SER A 102 20.31 -0.93 5.67
#